data_AF-A0A0V0R5D5-F1
#
_entry.id   AF-A0A0V0R5D5-F1
#
_cell.length_a   1.000
_cell.length_b   1.000
_cell.length_c   1.000
_cell.angle_alpha   90.00
_cell.angle_beta   90.00
_cell.angle_gamma   90.00
#
_symmetry.space_group_name_H-M   'P 1'
#
loop_
_entity.id
_entity.type
_entity.pdbx_description
1 polymer ?
#
loop_
_entity_poly.entity_id
_entity_poly.type
_entity_poly.pdbx_seq_one_letter_code
_entity_poly.pdbx_strand_id
1 'polypeptide(L)'
;MSQYQQRKSAILEDNKYQNMNSEIQQKTFKQIHDLEGQIIDLNEEQKNLKGEIEKKNNNIQALLRNFDSLSILAKNQKEENEKLEKQLKKLESQYQFDEQLKEQSQKKQNELVEIINTLNKKLQNHEEEQVNNSKLESLLEKKKDQIKDLQQQMDKLRNYCDNLIIQNQDQKAITKNYEEVKKQKKQMQQQILELEKKIQDSQQIIEKLDQRVCDQDQQIKNLKEDQKNKENTIIEYKGYKIDLIQLEQKNIRKIKEQNDQITHLTNELKEQKDKDYKKLIQQYENNKKELENLNNEMLSDIQILEERNKSQLLELSIEKNNYNTLFKNQKEKMLQINKKSKLIDLELKQSISDQKKILNYLKEIQDISNVKKEDITQEEIKSIDDPNLQKKIQEYQQQIEDKQCNIEKFTKMQDENQHQYQEITNSENQIDKNNIINFLQDKEKQLQELIKLQNEKNTLLVDQLQLFEKEKEIFDEKLQCQLCNKQLDRTITCAPCGHNYCYKCNEGYNKGCQICNNLNKESSITTSIFENETLNSFVNKNKNE
;
A
#
# COMPACT_ATOMS: atom_id res chain seq x y z
N MET A 1 195.23 38.31 228.82
CA MET A 1 194.50 39.25 229.71
C MET A 1 194.09 40.46 228.89
N SER A 2 192.85 40.96 228.93
CA SER A 2 191.60 40.35 229.43
C SER A 2 190.35 41.13 229.00
N GLN A 3 189.17 40.53 229.18
CA GLN A 3 187.84 41.14 229.39
C GLN A 3 187.24 42.12 228.37
N TYR A 4 187.91 43.20 227.93
CA TYR A 4 187.23 44.24 227.13
C TYR A 4 186.85 43.81 225.70
N GLN A 5 187.15 42.55 225.37
CA GLN A 5 186.69 41.74 224.24
C GLN A 5 185.17 41.80 223.95
N GLN A 6 184.33 42.24 224.89
CA GLN A 6 182.87 42.18 224.74
C GLN A 6 182.24 43.34 223.94
N ARG A 7 182.58 44.60 224.24
CA ARG A 7 181.61 45.69 224.03
C ARG A 7 181.69 46.35 222.65
N LYS A 8 180.48 46.65 222.14
CA LYS A 8 180.19 47.48 220.96
C LYS A 8 180.57 46.92 219.58
N SER A 9 180.63 45.59 219.52
CA SER A 9 180.25 44.82 218.32
C SER A 9 179.02 45.40 217.58
N ALA A 10 178.04 45.95 218.30
CA ALA A 10 176.82 46.58 217.75
C ALA A 10 177.04 47.66 216.67
N ILE A 11 178.18 48.38 216.65
CA ILE A 11 178.44 49.41 215.61
C ILE A 11 178.83 48.77 214.26
N LEU A 12 179.22 47.49 214.25
CA LEU A 12 179.58 46.75 213.05
C LEU A 12 178.38 46.36 212.16
N GLU A 13 177.15 46.47 212.69
CA GLU A 13 175.92 45.97 212.05
C GLU A 13 175.21 47.06 211.24
N ASP A 14 175.10 48.28 211.77
CA ASP A 14 174.23 49.34 211.23
C ASP A 14 174.73 49.93 209.89
N ASN A 15 176.05 50.19 209.78
CA ASN A 15 176.68 50.62 208.53
C ASN A 15 176.55 49.58 207.39
N LYS A 16 176.35 48.31 207.75
CA LYS A 16 176.12 47.23 206.77
C LYS A 16 174.71 47.32 206.17
N TYR A 17 173.73 47.78 206.95
CA TYR A 17 172.33 47.90 206.55
C TYR A 17 172.09 49.07 205.59
N GLN A 18 172.62 50.26 205.89
CA GLN A 18 172.37 51.45 205.06
C GLN A 18 172.88 51.29 203.62
N ASN A 19 174.05 50.66 203.43
CA ASN A 19 174.63 50.49 202.09
C ASN A 19 173.87 49.45 201.24
N MET A 20 173.36 48.37 201.85
CA MET A 20 172.47 47.42 201.13
C MET A 20 171.17 48.09 200.65
N ASN A 21 170.64 49.06 201.41
CA ASN A 21 169.43 49.78 201.01
C ASN A 21 169.65 50.63 199.74
N SER A 22 170.86 51.19 199.57
CA SER A 22 171.28 51.89 198.35
C SER A 22 171.31 50.99 197.11
N GLU A 23 171.88 49.78 197.23
CA GLU A 23 171.89 48.79 196.13
C GLU A 23 170.48 48.34 195.73
N ILE A 24 169.57 48.19 196.70
CA ILE A 24 168.17 47.81 196.43
C ILE A 24 167.47 48.93 195.65
N GLN A 25 167.59 50.19 196.09
CA GLN A 25 166.99 51.32 195.39
C GLN A 25 167.49 51.45 193.94
N GLN A 26 168.79 51.27 193.68
CA GLN A 26 169.32 51.31 192.31
C GLN A 26 168.78 50.17 191.43
N LYS A 27 168.63 48.95 191.96
CA LYS A 27 168.05 47.83 191.21
C LYS A 27 166.57 48.06 190.89
N THR A 28 165.78 48.57 191.84
CA THR A 28 164.37 48.88 191.61
C THR A 28 164.19 49.98 190.57
N PHE A 29 164.99 51.06 190.62
CA PHE A 29 164.92 52.14 189.64
C PHE A 29 165.21 51.65 188.20
N LYS A 30 166.16 50.73 188.04
CA LYS A 30 166.47 50.18 186.72
C LYS A 30 165.32 49.33 186.16
N GLN A 31 164.69 48.49 186.99
CA GLN A 31 163.54 47.68 186.56
C GLN A 31 162.32 48.52 186.16
N ILE A 32 162.14 49.71 186.75
CA ILE A 32 161.09 50.66 186.31
C ILE A 32 161.40 51.18 184.91
N HIS A 33 162.63 51.63 184.66
CA HIS A 33 163.06 52.13 183.34
C HIS A 33 162.98 51.05 182.24
N ASP A 34 163.27 49.79 182.56
CA ASP A 34 163.15 48.67 181.62
C ASP A 34 161.67 48.35 181.26
N LEU A 35 160.72 48.68 182.14
CA LEU A 35 159.27 48.55 181.90
C LEU A 35 158.70 49.75 181.12
N GLU A 36 159.20 50.97 181.37
CA GLU A 36 158.81 52.17 180.61
C GLU A 36 159.15 52.02 179.12
N GLY A 37 160.25 51.36 178.77
CA GLY A 37 160.60 51.01 177.39
C GLY A 37 159.54 50.15 176.70
N GLN A 38 159.07 49.08 177.35
CA GLN A 38 158.06 48.16 176.79
C GLN A 38 156.71 48.86 176.52
N ILE A 39 156.39 49.90 177.30
CA ILE A 39 155.18 50.71 177.08
C ILE A 39 155.31 51.56 175.81
N ILE A 40 156.51 52.02 175.45
CA ILE A 40 156.75 52.79 174.22
C ILE A 40 156.54 51.90 172.99
N ASP A 41 157.13 50.71 172.97
CA ASP A 41 157.03 49.76 171.83
C ASP A 41 155.57 49.40 171.50
N LEU A 42 154.75 49.13 172.53
CA LEU A 42 153.32 48.81 172.38
C LEU A 42 152.49 49.97 171.80
N ASN A 43 152.88 51.23 172.07
CA ASN A 43 152.22 52.39 171.49
C ASN A 43 152.56 52.59 170.00
N GLU A 44 153.79 52.25 169.59
CA GLU A 44 154.21 52.28 168.19
C GLU A 44 153.50 51.18 167.37
N GLU A 45 153.29 49.99 167.94
CA GLU A 45 152.53 48.90 167.30
C GLU A 45 151.05 49.26 167.11
N GLN A 46 150.39 49.84 168.13
CA GLN A 46 149.00 50.28 168.04
C GLN A 46 148.79 51.36 166.96
N LYS A 47 149.78 52.23 166.76
CA LYS A 47 149.81 53.26 165.71
C LYS A 47 149.91 52.65 164.30
N ASN A 48 150.69 51.59 164.12
CA ASN A 48 150.81 50.89 162.84
C ASN A 48 149.52 50.18 162.41
N LEU A 49 148.84 49.49 163.33
CA LEU A 49 147.56 48.82 163.05
C LEU A 49 146.48 49.79 162.52
N LYS A 50 146.50 51.05 162.98
CA LYS A 50 145.61 52.11 162.51
C LYS A 50 145.78 52.39 161.00
N GLY A 51 147.01 52.29 160.48
CA GLY A 51 147.35 52.53 159.07
C GLY A 51 146.89 51.45 158.09
N GLU A 52 146.60 50.23 158.56
CA GLU A 52 146.00 49.18 157.72
C GLU A 52 144.50 49.42 157.46
N ILE A 53 143.78 49.84 158.50
CA ILE A 53 142.32 50.03 158.46
C ILE A 53 141.97 51.12 157.45
N GLU A 54 142.71 52.23 157.44
CA GLU A 54 142.49 53.35 156.54
C GLU A 54 142.75 52.99 155.07
N LYS A 55 143.79 52.17 154.78
CA LYS A 55 144.02 51.61 153.44
C LYS A 55 142.86 50.71 152.98
N LYS A 56 142.36 49.83 153.84
CA LYS A 56 141.24 48.93 153.52
C LYS A 56 139.95 49.71 153.22
N ASN A 57 139.69 50.79 153.96
CA ASN A 57 138.51 51.65 153.76
C ASN A 57 138.53 52.35 152.37
N ASN A 58 139.69 52.83 151.93
CA ASN A 58 139.86 53.45 150.61
C ASN A 58 139.62 52.46 149.45
N ASN A 59 139.97 51.18 149.61
CA ASN A 59 139.67 50.16 148.59
C ASN A 59 138.16 49.88 148.48
N ILE A 60 137.40 49.93 149.58
CA ILE A 60 135.94 49.77 149.56
C ILE A 60 135.28 50.94 148.81
N GLN A 61 135.74 52.17 149.04
CA GLN A 61 135.31 53.36 148.30
C GLN A 61 135.54 53.26 146.78
N ALA A 62 136.61 52.60 146.33
CA ALA A 62 136.86 52.36 144.91
C ALA A 62 135.91 51.31 144.31
N LEU A 63 135.64 50.23 145.03
CA LEU A 63 134.74 49.15 144.57
C LEU A 63 133.29 49.63 144.38
N LEU A 64 132.80 50.52 145.25
CA LEU A 64 131.44 51.08 145.14
C LEU A 64 131.25 51.87 143.83
N ARG A 65 132.22 52.68 143.42
CA ARG A 65 132.14 53.47 142.15
C ARG A 65 132.11 52.57 140.91
N ASN A 66 132.79 51.42 140.97
CA ASN A 66 132.74 50.42 139.89
C ASN A 66 131.36 49.75 139.82
N PHE A 67 130.69 49.54 140.97
CA PHE A 67 129.36 48.96 141.02
C PHE A 67 128.29 49.88 140.38
N ASP A 68 128.31 51.18 140.69
CA ASP A 68 127.42 52.16 140.07
C ASP A 68 127.60 52.24 138.55
N SER A 69 128.86 52.15 138.09
CA SER A 69 129.20 52.15 136.66
C SER A 69 128.64 50.92 135.92
N LEU A 70 128.69 49.73 136.55
CA LEU A 70 128.11 48.50 136.02
C LEU A 70 126.57 48.52 136.03
N SER A 71 125.96 49.16 137.05
CA SER A 71 124.51 49.35 137.13
C SER A 71 123.96 50.16 135.95
N ILE A 72 124.66 51.23 135.56
CA ILE A 72 124.31 52.06 134.38
C ILE A 72 124.45 51.25 133.08
N LEU A 73 125.54 50.50 132.92
CA LEU A 73 125.76 49.64 131.74
C LEU A 73 124.64 48.60 131.56
N ALA A 74 124.29 47.87 132.63
CA ALA A 74 123.22 46.87 132.60
C ALA A 74 121.85 47.47 132.23
N LYS A 75 121.58 48.71 132.67
CA LYS A 75 120.34 49.42 132.34
C LYS A 75 120.27 49.81 130.86
N ASN A 76 121.35 50.35 130.31
CA ASN A 76 121.45 50.69 128.89
C ASN A 76 121.28 49.45 127.99
N GLN A 77 121.93 48.33 128.34
CA GLN A 77 121.81 47.06 127.62
C GLN A 77 120.37 46.52 127.58
N LYS A 78 119.59 46.72 128.65
CA LYS A 78 118.16 46.35 128.68
C LYS A 78 117.34 47.20 127.70
N GLU A 79 117.55 48.51 127.68
CA GLU A 79 116.84 49.41 126.76
C GLU A 79 117.21 49.19 125.29
N GLU A 80 118.42 48.70 125.00
CA GLU A 80 118.86 48.32 123.66
C GLU A 80 118.22 47.00 123.20
N ASN A 81 118.19 45.98 124.05
CA ASN A 81 117.46 44.72 123.79
C ASN A 81 115.96 44.96 123.57
N GLU A 82 115.33 45.82 124.36
CA GLU A 82 113.91 46.19 124.19
C GLU A 82 113.62 47.01 122.91
N LYS A 83 114.64 47.58 122.25
CA LYS A 83 114.52 48.17 120.90
C LYS A 83 114.68 47.09 119.84
N LEU A 84 115.64 46.18 120.00
CA LEU A 84 115.89 45.07 119.07
C LEU A 84 114.68 44.12 118.98
N GLU A 85 114.05 43.73 120.09
CA GLU A 85 112.81 42.92 120.06
C GLU A 85 111.69 43.58 119.26
N LYS A 86 111.54 44.90 119.39
CA LYS A 86 110.50 45.68 118.69
C LYS A 86 110.80 45.81 117.19
N GLN A 87 112.07 45.78 116.80
CA GLN A 87 112.48 45.70 115.38
C GLN A 87 112.27 44.28 114.82
N LEU A 88 112.62 43.24 115.59
CA LEU A 88 112.43 41.84 115.22
C LEU A 88 110.96 41.53 114.93
N LYS A 89 110.04 41.84 115.86
CA LYS A 89 108.59 41.66 115.67
C LYS A 89 108.02 42.43 114.48
N LYS A 90 108.61 43.58 114.13
CA LYS A 90 108.23 44.35 112.94
C LYS A 90 108.69 43.66 111.64
N LEU A 91 109.89 43.08 111.63
CA LEU A 91 110.42 42.30 110.50
C LEU A 91 109.68 40.97 110.33
N GLU A 92 109.33 40.27 111.41
CA GLU A 92 108.50 39.05 111.39
C GLU A 92 107.11 39.34 110.78
N SER A 93 106.47 40.43 111.22
CA SER A 93 105.18 40.89 110.66
C SER A 93 105.27 41.22 109.17
N GLN A 94 106.41 41.76 108.72
CA GLN A 94 106.65 42.14 107.33
C GLN A 94 106.96 40.92 106.45
N TYR A 95 107.71 39.94 106.97
CA TYR A 95 107.97 38.66 106.28
C TYR A 95 106.67 37.89 106.03
N GLN A 96 105.78 37.79 107.04
CA GLN A 96 104.48 37.13 106.87
C GLN A 96 103.59 37.82 105.83
N PHE A 97 103.70 39.14 105.68
CA PHE A 97 102.97 39.89 104.64
C PHE A 97 103.52 39.60 103.23
N ASP A 98 104.85 39.58 103.07
CA ASP A 98 105.51 39.26 101.80
C ASP A 98 105.25 37.79 101.37
N GLU A 99 105.14 36.87 102.33
CA GLU A 99 104.82 35.45 102.09
C GLU A 99 103.36 35.27 101.60
N GLN A 100 102.40 35.97 102.20
CA GLN A 100 101.00 36.01 101.73
C GLN A 100 100.87 36.64 100.32
N LEU A 101 101.65 37.69 100.04
CA LEU A 101 101.74 38.28 98.70
C LEU A 101 102.27 37.27 97.67
N LYS A 102 103.21 36.42 98.06
CA LYS A 102 103.77 35.36 97.23
C LYS A 102 102.73 34.29 96.88
N GLU A 103 101.96 33.82 97.87
CA GLU A 103 100.84 32.89 97.63
C GLU A 103 99.77 33.49 96.72
N GLN A 104 99.35 34.75 96.95
CA GLN A 104 98.36 35.40 96.10
C GLN A 104 98.86 35.59 94.65
N SER A 105 100.15 35.90 94.48
CA SER A 105 100.78 36.01 93.16
C SER A 105 100.79 34.65 92.44
N GLN A 106 101.28 33.60 93.11
CA GLN A 106 101.33 32.25 92.54
C GLN A 106 99.93 31.72 92.19
N LYS A 107 98.93 31.98 93.04
CA LYS A 107 97.54 31.57 92.79
C LYS A 107 96.98 32.25 91.55
N LYS A 108 97.13 33.58 91.42
CA LYS A 108 96.70 34.32 90.22
C LYS A 108 97.46 33.92 88.96
N GLN A 109 98.73 33.54 89.10
CA GLN A 109 99.54 33.04 87.99
C GLN A 109 99.04 31.68 87.49
N ASN A 110 98.62 30.80 88.39
CA ASN A 110 97.97 29.52 88.05
C ASN A 110 96.59 29.75 87.40
N GLU A 111 95.75 30.63 87.95
CA GLU A 111 94.45 31.03 87.39
C GLU A 111 94.60 31.58 85.95
N LEU A 112 95.63 32.40 85.69
CA LEU A 112 95.97 32.89 84.36
C LEU A 112 96.36 31.76 83.38
N VAL A 113 97.11 30.75 83.83
CA VAL A 113 97.47 29.60 83.00
C VAL A 113 96.23 28.75 82.64
N GLU A 114 95.30 28.55 83.58
CA GLU A 114 94.02 27.87 83.28
C GLU A 114 93.15 28.66 82.29
N ILE A 115 93.10 30.00 82.42
CA ILE A 115 92.41 30.87 81.47
C ILE A 115 93.05 30.80 80.08
N ILE A 116 94.38 30.86 79.97
CA ILE A 116 95.11 30.76 78.70
C ILE A 116 94.87 29.39 78.04
N ASN A 117 94.95 28.29 78.80
CA ASN A 117 94.67 26.95 78.28
C ASN A 117 93.21 26.80 77.82
N THR A 118 92.27 27.42 78.54
CA THR A 118 90.84 27.44 78.16
C THR A 118 90.60 28.25 76.89
N LEU A 119 91.28 29.40 76.73
CA LEU A 119 91.18 30.24 75.54
C LEU A 119 91.81 29.57 74.31
N ASN A 120 93.00 28.99 74.45
CA ASN A 120 93.65 28.24 73.36
C ASN A 120 92.79 27.07 72.88
N LYS A 121 92.16 26.33 73.80
CA LYS A 121 91.23 25.24 73.46
C LYS A 121 89.96 25.75 72.76
N LYS A 122 89.44 26.92 73.12
CA LYS A 122 88.33 27.57 72.41
C LYS A 122 88.75 28.06 71.02
N LEU A 123 89.98 28.56 70.86
CA LEU A 123 90.52 29.01 69.58
C LEU A 123 90.63 27.84 68.60
N GLN A 124 91.22 26.72 69.04
CA GLN A 124 91.33 25.50 68.24
C GLN A 124 89.95 24.95 67.83
N ASN A 125 88.98 24.90 68.74
CA ASN A 125 87.61 24.51 68.40
C ASN A 125 86.99 25.43 67.32
N HIS A 126 87.22 26.74 67.40
CA HIS A 126 86.69 27.71 66.44
C HIS A 126 87.37 27.60 65.05
N GLU A 127 88.65 27.25 64.99
CA GLU A 127 89.35 26.93 63.74
C GLU A 127 88.78 25.65 63.09
N GLU A 128 88.49 24.62 63.88
CA GLU A 128 87.80 23.41 63.40
C GLU A 128 86.36 23.70 62.92
N GLU A 129 85.62 24.59 63.60
CA GLU A 129 84.30 25.07 63.18
C GLU A 129 84.35 25.86 61.86
N GLN A 130 85.35 26.74 61.66
CA GLN A 130 85.54 27.44 60.38
C GLN A 130 85.82 26.47 59.22
N VAL A 131 86.71 25.49 59.42
CA VAL A 131 86.99 24.44 58.42
C VAL A 131 85.75 23.61 58.11
N ASN A 132 84.87 23.39 59.08
CA ASN A 132 83.61 22.66 58.87
C ASN A 132 82.53 23.51 58.19
N ASN A 133 82.43 24.81 58.48
CA ASN A 133 81.55 25.73 57.74
C ASN A 133 81.94 25.83 56.25
N SER A 134 83.24 25.95 55.93
CA SER A 134 83.69 25.96 54.51
C SER A 134 83.33 24.67 53.76
N LYS A 135 83.34 23.51 54.44
CA LYS A 135 82.84 22.25 53.87
C LYS A 135 81.32 22.28 53.70
N LEU A 136 80.59 22.85 54.66
CA LEU A 136 79.13 22.94 54.65
C LEU A 136 78.63 23.81 53.50
N GLU A 137 79.27 24.95 53.23
CA GLU A 137 78.98 25.81 52.08
C GLU A 137 79.24 25.10 50.74
N SER A 138 80.37 24.40 50.61
CA SER A 138 80.65 23.57 49.42
C SER A 138 79.61 22.45 49.22
N LEU A 139 79.06 21.90 50.32
CA LEU A 139 77.99 20.90 50.27
C LEU A 139 76.64 21.54 49.90
N LEU A 140 76.37 22.75 50.40
CA LEU A 140 75.15 23.52 50.15
C LEU A 140 75.04 23.88 48.66
N GLU A 141 76.11 24.38 48.03
CA GLU A 141 76.08 24.76 46.61
C GLU A 141 75.84 23.55 45.71
N LYS A 142 76.56 22.44 45.97
CA LYS A 142 76.31 21.13 45.30
C LYS A 142 74.87 20.64 45.48
N LYS A 143 74.20 20.99 46.59
CA LYS A 143 72.79 20.66 46.82
C LYS A 143 71.85 21.61 46.08
N LYS A 144 72.17 22.90 45.93
CA LYS A 144 71.41 23.81 45.05
C LYS A 144 71.46 23.36 43.59
N ASP A 145 72.64 22.97 43.09
CA ASP A 145 72.78 22.46 41.73
C ASP A 145 71.98 21.16 41.51
N GLN A 146 72.04 20.22 42.46
CA GLN A 146 71.19 19.01 42.42
C GLN A 146 69.69 19.32 42.42
N ILE A 147 69.24 20.32 43.19
CA ILE A 147 67.83 20.77 43.19
C ILE A 147 67.46 21.38 41.83
N LYS A 148 68.37 22.15 41.21
CA LYS A 148 68.16 22.82 39.92
C LYS A 148 68.07 21.83 38.75
N ASP A 149 68.90 20.77 38.76
CA ASP A 149 68.81 19.66 37.81
C ASP A 149 67.51 18.87 37.99
N LEU A 150 67.13 18.57 39.24
CA LEU A 150 65.85 17.88 39.54
C LEU A 150 64.63 18.72 39.12
N GLN A 151 64.69 20.05 39.25
CA GLN A 151 63.66 20.95 38.73
C GLN A 151 63.57 20.88 37.19
N GLN A 152 64.70 20.92 36.47
CA GLN A 152 64.67 20.72 35.01
C GLN A 152 64.14 19.34 34.60
N GLN A 153 64.41 18.29 35.37
CA GLN A 153 63.86 16.95 35.11
C GLN A 153 62.35 16.91 35.36
N MET A 154 61.88 17.54 36.45
CA MET A 154 60.44 17.69 36.74
C MET A 154 59.69 18.45 35.64
N ASP A 155 60.23 19.55 35.12
CA ASP A 155 59.57 20.32 34.06
C ASP A 155 59.58 19.58 32.71
N LYS A 156 60.64 18.83 32.40
CA LYS A 156 60.66 17.90 31.25
C LYS A 156 59.59 16.81 31.38
N LEU A 157 59.42 16.23 32.58
CA LEU A 157 58.38 15.24 32.87
C LEU A 157 56.96 15.84 32.81
N ARG A 158 56.75 17.05 33.33
CA ARG A 158 55.48 17.78 33.22
C ARG A 158 55.08 17.98 31.76
N ASN A 159 55.97 18.56 30.96
CA ASN A 159 55.74 18.75 29.52
C ASN A 159 55.46 17.43 28.79
N TYR A 160 56.11 16.32 29.19
CA TYR A 160 55.81 15.00 28.63
C TYR A 160 54.41 14.48 29.00
N CYS A 161 54.00 14.64 30.27
CA CYS A 161 52.64 14.31 30.72
C CYS A 161 51.57 15.14 30.01
N ASP A 162 51.80 16.44 29.81
CA ASP A 162 50.83 17.32 29.13
C ASP A 162 50.64 16.92 27.65
N ASN A 163 51.73 16.53 26.96
CA ASN A 163 51.64 15.96 25.61
C ASN A 163 50.88 14.62 25.58
N LEU A 164 51.09 13.74 26.56
CA LEU A 164 50.32 12.48 26.67
C LEU A 164 48.83 12.70 26.98
N ILE A 165 48.48 13.77 27.70
CA ILE A 165 47.09 14.18 27.94
C ILE A 165 46.43 14.62 26.63
N ILE A 166 47.11 15.43 25.82
CA ILE A 166 46.61 15.86 24.50
C ILE A 166 46.39 14.64 23.59
N GLN A 167 47.37 13.75 23.47
CA GLN A 167 47.24 12.52 22.68
C GLN A 167 46.08 11.61 23.15
N ASN A 168 45.80 11.56 24.45
CA ASN A 168 44.63 10.85 25.00
C ASN A 168 43.29 11.53 24.65
N GLN A 169 43.26 12.86 24.53
CA GLN A 169 42.06 13.58 24.09
C GLN A 169 41.80 13.35 22.59
N ASP A 170 42.85 13.36 21.76
CA ASP A 170 42.77 13.03 20.34
C ASP A 170 42.29 11.58 20.12
N GLN A 171 42.84 10.60 20.86
CA GLN A 171 42.36 9.21 20.79
C GLN A 171 40.88 9.06 21.19
N LYS A 172 40.39 9.84 22.17
CA LYS A 172 38.97 9.86 22.54
C LYS A 172 38.10 10.47 21.44
N ALA A 173 38.57 11.54 20.79
CA ALA A 173 37.88 12.13 19.64
C ALA A 173 37.80 11.17 18.44
N ILE A 174 38.91 10.49 18.11
CA ILE A 174 38.97 9.46 17.07
C ILE A 174 38.01 8.31 17.39
N THR A 175 37.99 7.84 18.64
CA THR A 175 37.09 6.74 19.08
C THR A 175 35.62 7.14 18.97
N LYS A 176 35.26 8.38 19.34
CA LYS A 176 33.91 8.91 19.17
C LYS A 176 33.50 8.96 17.69
N ASN A 177 34.36 9.52 16.85
CA ASN A 177 34.12 9.61 15.40
C ASN A 177 33.97 8.21 14.77
N TYR A 178 34.73 7.22 15.23
CA TYR A 178 34.62 5.83 14.77
C TYR A 178 33.26 5.21 15.09
N GLU A 179 32.74 5.36 16.32
CA GLU A 179 31.39 4.88 16.67
C GLU A 179 30.29 5.61 15.87
N GLU A 180 30.48 6.90 15.56
CA GLU A 180 29.54 7.67 14.73
C GLU A 180 29.53 7.21 13.27
N VAL A 181 30.70 7.00 12.65
CA VAL A 181 30.83 6.41 11.30
C VAL A 181 30.28 4.97 11.27
N LYS A 182 30.49 4.19 12.33
CA LYS A 182 29.93 2.83 12.51
C LYS A 182 28.40 2.84 12.63
N LYS A 183 27.81 3.88 13.24
CA LYS A 183 26.36 4.10 13.28
C LYS A 183 25.82 4.49 11.89
N GLN A 184 26.47 5.42 11.21
CA GLN A 184 26.13 5.81 9.82
C GLN A 184 26.19 4.62 8.86
N LYS A 185 27.23 3.78 8.97
CA LYS A 185 27.37 2.54 8.19
C LYS A 185 26.17 1.60 8.38
N LYS A 186 25.71 1.41 9.62
CA LYS A 186 24.50 0.59 9.89
C LYS A 186 23.25 1.18 9.25
N GLN A 187 23.07 2.50 9.29
CA GLN A 187 21.93 3.18 8.65
C GLN A 187 21.97 3.03 7.13
N MET A 188 23.14 3.18 6.50
CA MET A 188 23.32 2.92 5.07
C MET A 188 23.05 1.46 4.70
N GLN A 189 23.48 0.49 5.53
CA GLN A 189 23.19 -0.92 5.30
C GLN A 189 21.68 -1.24 5.37
N GLN A 190 20.92 -0.57 6.25
CA GLN A 190 19.46 -0.69 6.29
C GLN A 190 18.81 -0.06 5.05
N GLN A 191 19.27 1.10 4.61
CA GLN A 191 18.79 1.76 3.39
C GLN A 191 19.07 0.91 2.12
N ILE A 192 20.23 0.24 2.06
CA ILE A 192 20.56 -0.69 0.97
C ILE A 192 19.57 -1.87 0.95
N LEU A 193 19.32 -2.53 2.09
CA LEU A 193 18.35 -3.64 2.18
C LEU A 193 16.92 -3.21 1.79
N GLU A 194 16.49 -2.00 2.14
CA GLU A 194 15.20 -1.46 1.69
C GLU A 194 15.14 -1.20 0.18
N LEU A 195 16.25 -0.77 -0.44
CA LEU A 195 16.36 -0.54 -1.88
C LEU A 195 16.43 -1.87 -2.64
N GLU A 196 17.20 -2.85 -2.16
CA GLU A 196 17.25 -4.21 -2.71
C GLU A 196 15.87 -4.86 -2.72
N LYS A 197 15.10 -4.72 -1.63
CA LYS A 197 13.71 -5.18 -1.59
C LYS A 197 12.83 -4.46 -2.63
N LYS A 198 12.90 -3.12 -2.72
CA LYS A 198 12.13 -2.35 -3.72
C LYS A 198 12.49 -2.73 -5.16
N ILE A 199 13.74 -3.10 -5.42
CA ILE A 199 14.18 -3.64 -6.73
C ILE A 199 13.54 -5.00 -6.99
N GLN A 200 13.54 -5.93 -6.03
CA GLN A 200 12.87 -7.23 -6.16
C GLN A 200 11.35 -7.09 -6.36
N ASP A 201 10.69 -6.25 -5.56
CA ASP A 201 9.26 -5.94 -5.70
C ASP A 201 8.95 -5.36 -7.10
N SER A 202 9.85 -4.53 -7.65
CA SER A 202 9.74 -3.96 -9.01
C SER A 202 9.98 -5.00 -10.12
N GLN A 203 10.95 -5.91 -9.94
CA GLN A 203 11.22 -7.01 -10.89
C GLN A 203 10.01 -7.93 -11.02
N GLN A 204 9.37 -8.30 -9.90
CA GLN A 204 8.12 -9.08 -9.92
C GLN A 204 6.93 -8.34 -10.54
N ILE A 205 6.96 -7.00 -10.65
CA ILE A 205 5.96 -6.23 -11.38
C ILE A 205 6.25 -6.27 -12.89
N ILE A 206 7.52 -6.17 -13.29
CA ILE A 206 7.95 -6.29 -14.69
C ILE A 206 7.59 -7.66 -15.25
N GLU A 207 7.93 -8.76 -14.56
CA GLU A 207 7.58 -10.13 -14.97
C GLU A 207 6.06 -10.31 -15.19
N LYS A 208 5.23 -9.69 -14.35
CA LYS A 208 3.75 -9.72 -14.47
C LYS A 208 3.21 -8.82 -15.58
N LEU A 209 3.96 -7.81 -16.01
CA LEU A 209 3.64 -6.99 -17.17
C LEU A 209 4.05 -7.68 -18.47
N ASP A 210 5.25 -8.26 -18.52
CA ASP A 210 5.75 -9.01 -19.68
C ASP A 210 4.84 -10.21 -20.00
N GLN A 211 4.38 -10.96 -18.98
CA GLN A 211 3.38 -12.02 -19.18
C GLN A 211 2.08 -11.47 -19.78
N ARG A 212 1.56 -10.32 -19.29
CA ARG A 212 0.35 -9.69 -19.83
C ARG A 212 0.51 -9.23 -21.27
N VAL A 213 1.70 -8.75 -21.65
CA VAL A 213 2.00 -8.39 -23.05
C VAL A 213 2.00 -9.64 -23.93
N CYS A 214 2.62 -10.73 -23.50
CA CYS A 214 2.55 -12.03 -24.20
C CYS A 214 1.11 -12.54 -24.36
N ASP A 215 0.29 -12.44 -23.31
CA ASP A 215 -1.13 -12.83 -23.35
C ASP A 215 -1.92 -11.97 -24.35
N GLN A 216 -1.66 -10.66 -24.39
CA GLN A 216 -2.28 -9.71 -25.32
C GLN A 216 -1.83 -9.92 -26.77
N ASP A 217 -0.54 -10.16 -27.03
CA ASP A 217 -0.04 -10.47 -28.37
C ASP A 217 -0.64 -11.77 -28.92
N GLN A 218 -0.83 -12.79 -28.07
CA GLN A 218 -1.50 -14.03 -28.47
C GLN A 218 -3.00 -13.81 -28.73
N GLN A 219 -3.69 -12.94 -27.98
CA GLN A 219 -5.06 -12.51 -28.29
C GLN A 219 -5.14 -11.76 -29.63
N ILE A 220 -4.23 -10.83 -29.88
CA ILE A 220 -4.14 -10.07 -31.15
C ILE A 220 -3.87 -11.02 -32.33
N LYS A 221 -3.04 -12.04 -32.14
CA LYS A 221 -2.77 -13.09 -33.14
C LYS A 221 -4.03 -13.90 -33.46
N ASN A 222 -4.76 -14.37 -32.44
CA ASN A 222 -6.03 -15.08 -32.62
C ASN A 222 -7.06 -14.21 -33.37
N LEU A 223 -7.21 -12.94 -32.98
CA LEU A 223 -8.16 -12.01 -33.61
C LEU A 223 -7.84 -11.73 -35.09
N LYS A 224 -6.56 -11.70 -35.48
CA LYS A 224 -6.12 -11.59 -36.88
C LYS A 224 -6.45 -12.84 -37.68
N GLU A 225 -6.36 -14.03 -37.08
CA GLU A 225 -6.73 -15.29 -37.72
C GLU A 225 -8.25 -15.40 -37.89
N ASP A 226 -9.04 -15.03 -36.87
CA ASP A 226 -10.49 -14.86 -36.95
C ASP A 226 -10.93 -13.86 -38.03
N GLN A 227 -10.23 -12.73 -38.15
CA GLN A 227 -10.50 -11.74 -39.21
C GLN A 227 -10.25 -12.36 -40.59
N LYS A 228 -9.10 -13.01 -40.80
CA LYS A 228 -8.75 -13.67 -42.06
C LYS A 228 -9.79 -14.76 -42.43
N ASN A 229 -10.26 -15.52 -41.46
CA ASN A 229 -11.30 -16.53 -41.66
C ASN A 229 -12.63 -15.89 -42.08
N LYS A 230 -13.05 -14.78 -41.45
CA LYS A 230 -14.23 -14.00 -41.85
C LYS A 230 -14.08 -13.39 -43.25
N GLU A 231 -12.89 -12.91 -43.61
CA GLU A 231 -12.58 -12.39 -44.95
C GLU A 231 -12.70 -13.48 -46.02
N ASN A 232 -12.22 -14.70 -45.75
CA ASN A 232 -12.42 -15.87 -46.62
C ASN A 232 -13.92 -16.19 -46.80
N THR A 233 -14.69 -16.27 -45.72
CA THR A 233 -16.16 -16.51 -45.79
C THR A 233 -16.89 -15.42 -46.58
N ILE A 234 -16.43 -14.16 -46.50
CA ILE A 234 -16.98 -13.05 -47.31
C ILE A 234 -16.61 -13.22 -48.80
N ILE A 235 -15.45 -13.78 -49.14
CA ILE A 235 -15.06 -14.11 -50.52
C ILE A 235 -15.91 -15.26 -51.06
N GLU A 236 -16.10 -16.33 -50.28
CA GLU A 236 -16.96 -17.48 -50.63
C GLU A 236 -18.41 -17.03 -50.87
N TYR A 237 -18.98 -16.21 -49.97
CA TYR A 237 -20.33 -15.67 -50.13
C TYR A 237 -20.47 -14.76 -51.36
N LYS A 238 -19.44 -13.99 -51.72
CA LYS A 238 -19.40 -13.24 -52.98
C LYS A 238 -19.38 -14.17 -54.20
N GLY A 239 -18.67 -15.29 -54.13
CA GLY A 239 -18.70 -16.36 -55.14
C GLY A 239 -20.11 -16.90 -55.35
N TYR A 240 -20.74 -17.43 -54.30
CA TYR A 240 -22.11 -17.96 -54.37
C TYR A 240 -23.13 -16.93 -54.88
N LYS A 241 -22.97 -15.65 -54.53
CA LYS A 241 -23.82 -14.57 -55.06
C LYS A 241 -23.62 -14.33 -56.56
N ILE A 242 -22.40 -14.45 -57.07
CA ILE A 242 -22.11 -14.37 -58.51
C ILE A 242 -22.73 -15.57 -59.24
N ASP A 243 -22.60 -16.78 -58.69
CA ASP A 243 -23.16 -18.00 -59.29
C ASP A 243 -24.70 -17.95 -59.35
N LEU A 244 -25.34 -17.44 -58.29
CA LEU A 244 -26.79 -17.21 -58.27
C LEU A 244 -27.23 -16.25 -59.39
N ILE A 245 -26.54 -15.10 -59.52
CA ILE A 245 -26.83 -14.10 -60.57
C ILE A 245 -26.64 -14.70 -61.97
N GLN A 246 -25.62 -15.54 -62.19
CA GLN A 246 -25.43 -16.24 -63.46
C GLN A 246 -26.56 -17.25 -63.75
N LEU A 247 -27.04 -17.96 -62.72
CA LEU A 247 -28.16 -18.89 -62.83
C LEU A 247 -29.48 -18.16 -63.14
N GLU A 248 -29.75 -17.05 -62.46
CA GLU A 248 -30.89 -16.16 -62.73
C GLU A 248 -30.85 -15.63 -64.17
N GLN A 249 -29.71 -15.10 -64.63
CA GLN A 249 -29.54 -14.65 -66.02
C GLN A 249 -29.75 -15.78 -67.03
N LYS A 250 -29.30 -17.01 -66.74
CA LYS A 250 -29.51 -18.19 -67.59
C LYS A 250 -30.99 -18.57 -67.67
N ASN A 251 -31.73 -18.46 -66.57
CA ASN A 251 -33.16 -18.71 -66.54
C ASN A 251 -33.96 -17.60 -67.24
N ILE A 252 -33.57 -16.33 -67.10
CA ILE A 252 -34.16 -15.20 -67.84
C ILE A 252 -34.00 -15.38 -69.36
N ARG A 253 -32.84 -15.86 -69.84
CA ARG A 253 -32.63 -16.19 -71.27
C ARG A 253 -33.61 -17.28 -71.74
N LYS A 254 -33.71 -18.40 -71.00
CA LYS A 254 -34.69 -19.47 -71.30
C LYS A 254 -36.13 -18.97 -71.36
N ILE A 255 -36.55 -18.18 -70.37
CA ILE A 255 -37.91 -17.61 -70.32
C ILE A 255 -38.15 -16.71 -71.54
N LYS A 256 -37.14 -15.93 -71.96
CA LYS A 256 -37.24 -15.15 -73.19
C LYS A 256 -37.35 -16.04 -74.43
N GLU A 257 -36.49 -17.04 -74.58
CA GLU A 257 -36.53 -18.02 -75.69
C GLU A 257 -37.90 -18.71 -75.78
N GLN A 258 -38.50 -19.07 -74.64
CA GLN A 258 -39.85 -19.64 -74.55
C GLN A 258 -40.94 -18.63 -74.94
N ASN A 259 -40.84 -17.37 -74.51
CA ASN A 259 -41.79 -16.31 -74.90
C ASN A 259 -41.70 -15.97 -76.40
N ASP A 260 -40.50 -15.99 -76.98
CA ASP A 260 -40.26 -15.79 -78.41
C ASP A 260 -40.89 -16.97 -79.20
N GLN A 261 -40.76 -18.22 -78.72
CA GLN A 261 -41.46 -19.40 -79.26
C GLN A 261 -42.99 -19.32 -79.15
N ILE A 262 -43.53 -18.94 -77.99
CA ILE A 262 -44.97 -18.73 -77.78
C ILE A 262 -45.50 -17.67 -78.74
N THR A 263 -44.73 -16.60 -78.97
CA THR A 263 -45.09 -15.53 -79.92
C THR A 263 -45.13 -16.05 -81.36
N HIS A 264 -44.16 -16.87 -81.77
CA HIS A 264 -44.15 -17.54 -83.07
C HIS A 264 -45.39 -18.42 -83.27
N LEU A 265 -45.64 -19.36 -82.35
CA LEU A 265 -46.79 -20.27 -82.38
C LEU A 265 -48.14 -19.54 -82.36
N THR A 266 -48.22 -18.40 -81.64
CA THR A 266 -49.42 -17.55 -81.61
C THR A 266 -49.69 -16.91 -82.97
N ASN A 267 -48.65 -16.47 -83.67
CA ASN A 267 -48.76 -15.91 -85.02
C ASN A 267 -49.11 -16.99 -86.05
N GLU A 268 -48.50 -18.17 -85.99
CA GLU A 268 -48.84 -19.31 -86.85
C GLU A 268 -50.29 -19.76 -86.67
N LEU A 269 -50.76 -19.86 -85.41
CA LEU A 269 -52.15 -20.20 -85.09
C LEU A 269 -53.13 -19.14 -85.61
N LYS A 270 -52.74 -17.85 -85.57
CA LYS A 270 -53.54 -16.76 -86.14
C LYS A 270 -53.60 -16.85 -87.66
N GLU A 271 -52.46 -17.01 -88.33
CA GLU A 271 -52.43 -17.22 -89.79
C GLU A 271 -53.24 -18.43 -90.23
N GLN A 272 -53.18 -19.53 -89.47
CA GLN A 272 -53.94 -20.73 -89.78
C GLN A 272 -55.45 -20.50 -89.64
N LYS A 273 -55.88 -19.81 -88.57
CA LYS A 273 -57.28 -19.36 -88.44
C LYS A 273 -57.70 -18.44 -89.58
N ASP A 274 -56.87 -17.49 -89.99
CA ASP A 274 -57.16 -16.59 -91.12
C ASP A 274 -57.24 -17.36 -92.46
N LYS A 275 -56.41 -18.41 -92.66
CA LYS A 275 -56.45 -19.31 -93.82
C LYS A 275 -57.74 -20.15 -93.82
N ASP A 276 -58.12 -20.73 -92.69
CA ASP A 276 -59.32 -21.58 -92.59
C ASP A 276 -60.62 -20.77 -92.62
N TYR A 277 -60.64 -19.55 -92.07
CA TYR A 277 -61.77 -18.62 -92.21
C TYR A 277 -61.97 -18.19 -93.68
N LYS A 278 -60.88 -17.96 -94.43
CA LYS A 278 -60.96 -17.73 -95.89
C LYS A 278 -61.52 -18.92 -96.66
N LYS A 279 -61.11 -20.17 -96.33
CA LYS A 279 -61.72 -21.38 -96.92
C LYS A 279 -63.22 -21.45 -96.63
N LEU A 280 -63.64 -21.17 -95.40
CA LEU A 280 -65.04 -21.22 -94.98
C LEU A 280 -65.89 -20.15 -95.70
N ILE A 281 -65.37 -18.93 -95.88
CA ILE A 281 -66.01 -17.89 -96.71
C ILE A 281 -66.13 -18.36 -98.16
N GLN A 282 -65.05 -18.88 -98.76
CA GLN A 282 -65.06 -19.35 -100.14
C GLN A 282 -66.05 -20.52 -100.36
N GLN A 283 -66.15 -21.44 -99.39
CA GLN A 283 -67.16 -22.50 -99.40
C GLN A 283 -68.58 -21.92 -99.31
N TYR A 284 -68.82 -20.96 -98.41
CA TYR A 284 -70.11 -20.28 -98.30
C TYR A 284 -70.50 -19.56 -99.61
N GLU A 285 -69.56 -18.87 -100.28
CA GLU A 285 -69.80 -18.24 -101.58
C GLU A 285 -70.09 -19.24 -102.70
N ASN A 286 -69.46 -20.42 -102.69
CA ASN A 286 -69.74 -21.48 -103.66
C ASN A 286 -71.13 -22.07 -103.43
N ASN A 287 -71.44 -22.49 -102.19
CA ASN A 287 -72.77 -23.00 -101.81
C ASN A 287 -73.87 -21.98 -102.13
N LYS A 288 -73.60 -20.67 -101.96
CA LYS A 288 -74.52 -19.60 -102.34
C LYS A 288 -74.79 -19.59 -103.86
N LYS A 289 -73.75 -19.70 -104.70
CA LYS A 289 -73.92 -19.75 -106.17
C LYS A 289 -74.65 -21.02 -106.61
N GLU A 290 -74.42 -22.15 -105.96
CA GLU A 290 -75.16 -23.39 -106.20
C GLU A 290 -76.66 -23.23 -105.90
N LEU A 291 -77.01 -22.56 -104.79
CA LEU A 291 -78.40 -22.22 -104.46
C LEU A 291 -79.01 -21.19 -105.44
N GLU A 292 -78.25 -20.18 -105.87
CA GLU A 292 -78.70 -19.22 -106.88
C GLU A 292 -78.97 -19.92 -108.23
N ASN A 293 -78.11 -20.85 -108.65
CA ASN A 293 -78.30 -21.68 -109.85
C ASN A 293 -79.54 -22.58 -109.74
N LEU A 294 -79.67 -23.33 -108.65
CA LEU A 294 -80.82 -24.23 -108.41
C LEU A 294 -82.14 -23.46 -108.40
N ASN A 295 -82.16 -22.26 -107.81
CA ASN A 295 -83.32 -21.38 -107.84
C ASN A 295 -83.66 -20.89 -109.27
N ASN A 296 -82.66 -20.62 -110.11
CA ASN A 296 -82.88 -20.27 -111.51
C ASN A 296 -83.40 -21.46 -112.34
N GLU A 297 -82.92 -22.68 -112.09
CA GLU A 297 -83.44 -23.91 -112.68
C GLU A 297 -84.92 -24.13 -112.29
N MET A 298 -85.26 -24.02 -111.00
CA MET A 298 -86.64 -24.10 -110.53
C MET A 298 -87.56 -23.04 -111.15
N LEU A 299 -87.07 -21.80 -111.35
CA LEU A 299 -87.83 -20.75 -112.04
C LEU A 299 -88.06 -21.07 -113.53
N SER A 300 -87.10 -21.70 -114.20
CA SER A 300 -87.25 -22.18 -115.57
C SER A 300 -88.30 -23.30 -115.67
N ASP A 301 -88.26 -24.28 -114.76
CA ASP A 301 -89.25 -25.36 -114.71
C ASP A 301 -90.68 -24.83 -114.43
N ILE A 302 -90.82 -23.83 -113.56
CA ILE A 302 -92.10 -23.14 -113.33
C ILE A 302 -92.62 -22.49 -114.61
N GLN A 303 -91.77 -21.82 -115.40
CA GLN A 303 -92.18 -21.23 -116.70
C GLN A 303 -92.65 -22.31 -117.70
N ILE A 304 -91.94 -23.43 -117.80
CA ILE A 304 -92.31 -24.56 -118.67
C ILE A 304 -93.67 -25.16 -118.25
N LEU A 305 -93.94 -25.24 -116.95
CA LEU A 305 -95.23 -25.70 -116.42
C LEU A 305 -96.37 -24.70 -116.70
N GLU A 306 -96.10 -23.39 -116.60
CA GLU A 306 -97.08 -22.37 -117.00
C GLU A 306 -97.45 -22.45 -118.49
N GLU A 307 -96.48 -22.65 -119.39
CA GLU A 307 -96.75 -22.76 -120.83
C GLU A 307 -97.54 -24.04 -121.19
N ARG A 308 -97.25 -25.15 -120.50
CA ARG A 308 -98.10 -26.37 -120.58
C ARG A 308 -99.53 -26.11 -120.14
N ASN A 309 -99.74 -25.45 -119.00
CA ASN A 309 -101.07 -25.12 -118.50
C ASN A 309 -101.83 -24.18 -119.45
N LYS A 310 -101.15 -23.16 -120.01
CA LYS A 310 -101.71 -22.26 -121.04
C LYS A 310 -102.14 -23.03 -122.30
N SER A 311 -101.36 -24.04 -122.71
CA SER A 311 -101.66 -24.90 -123.86
C SER A 311 -102.88 -25.81 -123.61
N GLN A 312 -102.94 -26.47 -122.46
CA GLN A 312 -104.10 -27.33 -122.09
C GLN A 312 -105.40 -26.53 -121.95
N LEU A 313 -105.34 -25.30 -121.44
CA LEU A 313 -106.49 -24.38 -121.41
C LEU A 313 -106.99 -24.00 -122.81
N LEU A 314 -106.10 -23.93 -123.80
CA LEU A 314 -106.47 -23.68 -125.20
C LEU A 314 -107.17 -24.90 -125.82
N GLU A 315 -106.66 -26.12 -125.58
CA GLU A 315 -107.28 -27.37 -126.03
C GLU A 315 -108.70 -27.54 -125.48
N LEU A 316 -108.89 -27.33 -124.16
CA LEU A 316 -110.20 -27.37 -123.51
C LEU A 316 -111.18 -26.30 -124.06
N SER A 317 -110.66 -25.14 -124.49
CA SER A 317 -111.46 -24.10 -125.14
C SER A 317 -111.94 -24.52 -126.54
N ILE A 318 -111.09 -25.20 -127.31
CA ILE A 318 -111.45 -25.78 -128.63
C ILE A 318 -112.51 -26.87 -128.45
N GLU A 319 -112.30 -27.79 -127.51
CA GLU A 319 -113.22 -28.91 -127.25
C GLU A 319 -114.61 -28.43 -126.82
N LYS A 320 -114.68 -27.40 -125.96
CA LYS A 320 -115.92 -26.73 -125.55
C LYS A 320 -116.70 -26.12 -126.72
N ASN A 321 -116.00 -25.57 -127.73
CA ASN A 321 -116.63 -25.03 -128.94
C ASN A 321 -117.17 -26.13 -129.87
N ASN A 322 -116.47 -27.27 -129.97
CA ASN A 322 -116.97 -28.44 -130.68
C ASN A 322 -118.25 -29.00 -130.02
N TYR A 323 -118.29 -29.06 -128.68
CA TYR A 323 -119.46 -29.53 -127.92
C TYR A 323 -120.71 -28.64 -128.15
N ASN A 324 -120.54 -27.32 -128.15
CA ASN A 324 -121.61 -26.36 -128.47
C ASN A 324 -122.18 -26.56 -129.89
N THR A 325 -121.32 -26.92 -130.85
CA THR A 325 -121.72 -27.17 -132.25
C THR A 325 -122.54 -28.46 -132.37
N LEU A 326 -122.14 -29.53 -131.66
CA LEU A 326 -122.90 -30.78 -131.56
C LEU A 326 -124.29 -30.58 -130.93
N PHE A 327 -124.38 -29.80 -129.85
CA PHE A 327 -125.65 -29.53 -129.16
C PHE A 327 -126.67 -28.81 -130.05
N LYS A 328 -126.21 -27.89 -130.89
CA LYS A 328 -127.06 -27.18 -131.87
C LYS A 328 -127.69 -28.14 -132.89
N ASN A 329 -126.92 -29.10 -133.40
CA ASN A 329 -127.38 -30.09 -134.39
C ASN A 329 -128.36 -31.12 -133.83
N GLN A 330 -128.32 -31.43 -132.52
CA GLN A 330 -129.33 -32.29 -131.90
C GLN A 330 -130.69 -31.58 -131.71
N LYS A 331 -130.66 -30.28 -131.40
CA LYS A 331 -131.87 -29.47 -131.17
C LYS A 331 -132.80 -29.40 -132.37
N GLU A 332 -132.25 -29.38 -133.59
CA GLU A 332 -133.03 -29.36 -134.84
C GLU A 332 -133.69 -30.72 -135.15
N LYS A 333 -133.02 -31.85 -134.84
CA LYS A 333 -133.60 -33.19 -135.01
C LYS A 333 -134.82 -33.41 -134.12
N MET A 334 -134.78 -32.93 -132.86
CA MET A 334 -135.93 -32.96 -131.95
C MET A 334 -137.14 -32.19 -132.49
N LEU A 335 -136.92 -31.09 -133.22
CA LEU A 335 -138.00 -30.28 -133.80
C LEU A 335 -138.76 -31.01 -134.92
N GLN A 336 -138.09 -31.90 -135.67
CA GLN A 336 -138.73 -32.72 -136.70
C GLN A 336 -139.56 -33.88 -136.10
N ILE A 337 -139.07 -34.50 -135.02
CA ILE A 337 -139.78 -35.59 -134.31
C ILE A 337 -141.10 -35.06 -133.72
N ASN A 338 -141.07 -33.87 -133.10
CA ASN A 338 -142.25 -33.24 -132.49
C ASN A 338 -143.37 -32.93 -133.50
N LYS A 339 -143.02 -32.66 -134.78
CA LYS A 339 -144.01 -32.51 -135.87
C LYS A 339 -144.70 -33.81 -136.26
N LYS A 340 -144.03 -34.98 -136.17
CA LYS A 340 -144.65 -36.29 -136.46
C LYS A 340 -145.53 -36.78 -135.32
N SER A 341 -145.11 -36.55 -134.06
CA SER A 341 -145.88 -36.94 -132.87
C SER A 341 -147.30 -36.34 -132.86
N LYS A 342 -147.46 -35.06 -133.21
CA LYS A 342 -148.76 -34.36 -133.18
C LYS A 342 -149.82 -34.86 -134.17
N LEU A 343 -149.45 -35.69 -135.15
CA LEU A 343 -150.43 -36.27 -136.10
C LEU A 343 -151.12 -37.50 -135.49
N ILE A 344 -150.35 -38.37 -134.84
CA ILE A 344 -150.83 -39.59 -134.16
C ILE A 344 -151.63 -39.24 -132.91
N ASP A 345 -151.24 -38.16 -132.24
CA ASP A 345 -151.83 -37.67 -130.99
C ASP A 345 -153.24 -37.02 -131.14
N LEU A 346 -153.76 -36.97 -132.38
CA LEU A 346 -155.15 -36.63 -132.72
C LEU A 346 -156.04 -37.88 -132.87
N GLU A 347 -155.51 -38.96 -133.43
CA GLU A 347 -156.25 -40.22 -133.64
C GLU A 347 -156.47 -40.96 -132.31
N LEU A 348 -155.47 -40.95 -131.42
CA LEU A 348 -155.56 -41.64 -130.12
C LEU A 348 -156.57 -41.02 -129.13
N LYS A 349 -156.79 -39.70 -129.22
CA LYS A 349 -157.60 -38.97 -128.23
C LYS A 349 -159.11 -39.20 -128.35
N GLN A 350 -159.59 -39.69 -129.49
CA GLN A 350 -160.98 -40.10 -129.64
C GLN A 350 -161.29 -41.39 -128.85
N SER A 351 -160.31 -42.30 -128.72
CA SER A 351 -160.50 -43.63 -128.11
C SER A 351 -160.39 -43.61 -126.57
N ILE A 352 -159.48 -42.79 -126.02
CA ILE A 352 -159.16 -42.79 -124.57
C ILE A 352 -160.21 -42.02 -123.73
N SER A 353 -161.17 -41.34 -124.37
CA SER A 353 -162.30 -40.70 -123.69
C SER A 353 -163.13 -41.68 -122.84
N ASP A 354 -163.40 -42.88 -123.36
CA ASP A 354 -164.49 -43.72 -122.85
C ASP A 354 -164.09 -44.60 -121.66
N GLN A 355 -162.80 -44.89 -121.50
CA GLN A 355 -162.28 -45.79 -120.45
C GLN A 355 -161.95 -45.07 -119.12
N LYS A 356 -162.12 -43.75 -119.04
CA LYS A 356 -161.81 -42.92 -117.86
C LYS A 356 -162.68 -43.17 -116.60
N LYS A 357 -163.56 -44.19 -116.60
CA LYS A 357 -164.55 -44.45 -115.54
C LYS A 357 -164.11 -45.43 -114.44
N ILE A 358 -162.98 -46.14 -114.60
CA ILE A 358 -162.62 -47.28 -113.72
C ILE A 358 -161.45 -46.94 -112.75
N LEU A 359 -160.55 -46.03 -113.12
CA LEU A 359 -159.27 -45.82 -112.41
C LEU A 359 -159.38 -44.82 -111.24
N ASN A 360 -160.19 -45.12 -110.21
CA ASN A 360 -160.42 -44.17 -109.11
C ASN A 360 -160.58 -44.80 -107.71
N TYR A 361 -159.98 -45.98 -107.43
CA TYR A 361 -160.26 -46.71 -106.17
C TYR A 361 -159.09 -47.36 -105.41
N LEU A 362 -157.87 -47.43 -105.95
CA LEU A 362 -156.77 -48.18 -105.31
C LEU A 362 -155.45 -47.40 -105.29
N LYS A 363 -155.28 -46.53 -104.28
CA LYS A 363 -153.97 -45.93 -103.95
C LYS A 363 -153.82 -45.43 -102.50
N GLU A 364 -154.04 -46.33 -101.54
CA GLU A 364 -153.78 -46.07 -100.11
C GLU A 364 -153.24 -47.35 -99.45
N ILE A 365 -152.34 -47.21 -98.45
CA ILE A 365 -151.78 -48.28 -97.56
C ILE A 365 -150.75 -49.22 -98.29
N GLN A 366 -149.55 -49.58 -97.78
CA GLN A 366 -148.95 -49.62 -96.42
C GLN A 366 -147.39 -49.52 -96.37
N ASP A 367 -146.79 -49.24 -95.19
CA ASP A 367 -145.34 -49.20 -94.84
C ASP A 367 -145.00 -49.98 -93.51
N ILE A 368 -143.72 -50.35 -93.19
CA ILE A 368 -143.07 -50.75 -91.85
C ILE A 368 -141.75 -51.59 -92.03
N SER A 369 -140.76 -51.83 -91.12
CA SER A 369 -139.95 -51.07 -90.09
C SER A 369 -138.77 -51.96 -89.51
N ASN A 370 -138.06 -51.62 -88.39
CA ASN A 370 -136.95 -52.35 -87.66
C ASN A 370 -135.47 -52.15 -88.17
N VAL A 371 -134.33 -52.55 -87.52
CA VAL A 371 -134.05 -53.41 -86.32
C VAL A 371 -132.97 -52.90 -85.27
N LYS A 372 -131.91 -53.66 -84.87
CA LYS A 372 -131.24 -53.75 -83.51
C LYS A 372 -129.81 -54.45 -83.52
N LYS A 373 -128.92 -54.61 -82.49
CA LYS A 373 -128.54 -54.02 -81.14
C LYS A 373 -127.28 -54.73 -80.47
N GLU A 374 -126.55 -54.08 -79.52
CA GLU A 374 -125.70 -54.55 -78.36
C GLU A 374 -124.54 -55.64 -78.50
N ASP A 375 -123.57 -55.89 -77.55
CA ASP A 375 -122.72 -55.08 -76.61
C ASP A 375 -121.64 -55.93 -75.81
N ILE A 376 -120.67 -55.28 -75.10
CA ILE A 376 -119.87 -55.72 -73.88
C ILE A 376 -118.57 -56.61 -74.02
N THR A 377 -117.93 -57.09 -72.93
CA THR A 377 -116.47 -56.98 -72.60
C THR A 377 -115.61 -58.23 -72.26
N GLN A 378 -114.30 -58.11 -72.51
CA GLN A 378 -113.09 -58.59 -71.77
C GLN A 378 -112.62 -60.08 -71.72
N GLU A 379 -111.27 -60.18 -71.63
CA GLU A 379 -110.37 -61.25 -71.12
C GLU A 379 -109.74 -62.32 -72.08
N GLU A 380 -108.49 -62.70 -71.72
CA GLU A 380 -107.55 -63.69 -72.27
C GLU A 380 -106.93 -63.54 -73.69
N ILE A 381 -105.68 -64.01 -73.81
CA ILE A 381 -104.81 -63.97 -75.00
C ILE A 381 -104.67 -65.38 -75.60
N LYS A 382 -104.97 -65.56 -76.90
CA LYS A 382 -104.26 -66.45 -77.85
C LYS A 382 -104.75 -66.25 -79.31
N SER A 383 -103.90 -66.67 -80.26
CA SER A 383 -104.10 -66.68 -81.73
C SER A 383 -104.54 -65.37 -82.40
N ILE A 384 -103.56 -64.54 -82.78
CA ILE A 384 -103.67 -63.62 -83.93
C ILE A 384 -102.40 -63.81 -84.79
N ASP A 385 -102.53 -64.47 -85.93
CA ASP A 385 -101.46 -64.61 -86.93
C ASP A 385 -101.43 -63.36 -87.85
N ASP A 386 -100.84 -62.27 -87.35
CA ASP A 386 -100.42 -61.12 -88.19
C ASP A 386 -98.88 -61.04 -88.25
N PRO A 387 -98.25 -61.43 -89.38
CA PRO A 387 -96.82 -61.30 -89.59
C PRO A 387 -96.26 -59.87 -89.41
N ASN A 388 -97.06 -58.83 -89.68
CA ASN A 388 -96.62 -57.45 -89.49
C ASN A 388 -96.55 -57.05 -88.02
N LEU A 389 -97.38 -57.68 -87.17
CA LEU A 389 -97.36 -57.45 -85.73
C LEU A 389 -96.20 -58.20 -85.08
N GLN A 390 -95.94 -59.46 -85.48
CA GLN A 390 -94.75 -60.20 -85.06
C GLN A 390 -93.44 -59.46 -85.42
N LYS A 391 -93.34 -58.93 -86.65
CA LYS A 391 -92.15 -58.17 -87.08
C LYS A 391 -91.91 -56.94 -86.21
N LYS A 392 -92.95 -56.17 -85.87
CA LYS A 392 -92.83 -55.02 -84.95
C LYS A 392 -92.46 -55.42 -83.52
N ILE A 393 -92.96 -56.56 -83.04
CA ILE A 393 -92.59 -57.07 -81.71
C ILE A 393 -91.10 -57.44 -81.67
N GLN A 394 -90.57 -58.08 -82.72
CA GLN A 394 -89.13 -58.36 -82.85
C GLN A 394 -88.30 -57.07 -82.98
N GLU A 395 -88.74 -56.10 -83.79
CA GLU A 395 -88.07 -54.79 -83.92
C GLU A 395 -88.01 -54.01 -82.59
N TYR A 396 -89.03 -54.14 -81.72
CA TYR A 396 -89.00 -53.57 -80.38
C TYR A 396 -88.17 -54.40 -79.38
N GLN A 397 -88.14 -55.72 -79.49
CA GLN A 397 -87.28 -56.58 -78.66
C GLN A 397 -85.79 -56.28 -78.91
N GLN A 398 -85.38 -56.20 -80.18
CA GLN A 398 -84.02 -55.82 -80.57
C GLN A 398 -83.62 -54.44 -80.00
N GLN A 399 -84.52 -53.45 -80.09
CA GLN A 399 -84.30 -52.11 -79.53
C GLN A 399 -84.25 -52.06 -77.99
N ILE A 400 -84.75 -53.09 -77.29
CA ILE A 400 -84.63 -53.22 -75.83
C ILE A 400 -83.29 -53.85 -75.48
N GLU A 401 -82.88 -54.92 -76.17
CA GLU A 401 -81.58 -55.58 -75.99
C GLU A 401 -80.41 -54.64 -76.30
N ASP A 402 -80.48 -53.89 -77.40
CA ASP A 402 -79.48 -52.88 -77.77
C ASP A 402 -79.35 -51.77 -76.71
N LYS A 403 -80.45 -51.42 -76.02
CA LYS A 403 -80.42 -50.43 -74.93
C LYS A 403 -79.88 -51.03 -73.62
N GLN A 404 -80.20 -52.29 -73.32
CA GLN A 404 -79.64 -52.99 -72.16
C GLN A 404 -78.12 -53.17 -72.28
N CYS A 405 -77.61 -53.55 -73.46
CA CYS A 405 -76.17 -53.67 -73.73
C CYS A 405 -75.41 -52.33 -73.56
N ASN A 406 -76.06 -51.20 -73.85
CA ASN A 406 -75.47 -49.88 -73.63
C ASN A 406 -75.52 -49.44 -72.15
N ILE A 407 -76.53 -49.88 -71.38
CA ILE A 407 -76.60 -49.62 -69.94
C ILE A 407 -75.50 -50.38 -69.19
N GLU A 408 -75.28 -51.68 -69.47
CA GLU A 408 -74.19 -52.45 -68.83
C GLU A 408 -72.79 -51.85 -69.08
N LYS A 409 -72.54 -51.32 -70.28
CA LYS A 409 -71.30 -50.61 -70.61
C LYS A 409 -71.14 -49.33 -69.79
N PHE A 410 -72.24 -48.59 -69.56
CA PHE A 410 -72.22 -47.38 -68.75
C PHE A 410 -71.96 -47.70 -67.27
N THR A 411 -72.54 -48.78 -66.73
CA THR A 411 -72.32 -49.22 -65.35
C THR A 411 -70.86 -49.60 -65.11
N LYS A 412 -70.25 -50.44 -65.96
CA LYS A 412 -68.83 -50.81 -65.82
C LYS A 412 -67.89 -49.60 -65.87
N MET A 413 -68.14 -48.68 -66.81
CA MET A 413 -67.37 -47.44 -66.94
C MET A 413 -67.52 -46.52 -65.70
N GLN A 414 -68.65 -46.60 -64.99
CA GLN A 414 -68.88 -45.87 -63.75
C GLN A 414 -68.13 -46.52 -62.56
N ASP A 415 -68.15 -47.84 -62.44
CA ASP A 415 -67.42 -48.58 -61.39
C ASP A 415 -65.89 -48.40 -61.53
N GLU A 416 -65.36 -48.46 -62.76
CA GLU A 416 -63.93 -48.24 -63.04
C GLU A 416 -63.46 -46.82 -62.68
N ASN A 417 -64.30 -45.79 -62.94
CA ASN A 417 -64.02 -44.42 -62.50
C ASN A 417 -64.06 -44.29 -60.97
N GLN A 418 -64.97 -44.99 -60.31
CA GLN A 418 -65.13 -44.91 -58.85
C GLN A 418 -63.95 -45.57 -58.11
N HIS A 419 -63.33 -46.61 -58.69
CA HIS A 419 -62.09 -47.20 -58.17
C HIS A 419 -60.89 -46.25 -58.29
N GLN A 420 -60.70 -45.61 -59.47
CA GLN A 420 -59.59 -44.66 -59.68
C GLN A 420 -59.64 -43.46 -58.73
N TYR A 421 -60.84 -42.92 -58.45
CA TYR A 421 -60.98 -41.84 -57.46
C TYR A 421 -60.58 -42.25 -56.04
N GLN A 422 -60.74 -43.51 -55.65
CA GLN A 422 -60.33 -43.99 -54.32
C GLN A 422 -58.82 -44.28 -54.22
N GLU A 423 -58.17 -44.70 -55.31
CA GLU A 423 -56.72 -44.94 -55.34
C GLU A 423 -55.91 -43.63 -55.35
N ILE A 424 -56.34 -42.62 -56.11
CA ILE A 424 -55.73 -41.28 -56.11
C ILE A 424 -55.85 -40.64 -54.71
N THR A 425 -57.05 -40.64 -54.12
CA THR A 425 -57.31 -40.02 -52.81
C THR A 425 -56.44 -40.59 -51.68
N ASN A 426 -56.12 -41.88 -51.72
CA ASN A 426 -55.33 -42.55 -50.70
C ASN A 426 -53.80 -42.48 -50.92
N SER A 427 -53.33 -42.39 -52.17
CA SER A 427 -51.89 -42.39 -52.49
C SER A 427 -51.23 -41.01 -52.31
N GLU A 428 -51.88 -39.93 -52.73
CA GLU A 428 -51.32 -38.56 -52.65
C GLU A 428 -51.33 -37.97 -51.23
N ASN A 429 -52.05 -38.58 -50.28
CA ASN A 429 -52.31 -37.99 -48.96
C ASN A 429 -51.37 -38.40 -47.81
N GLN A 430 -50.53 -39.43 -47.95
CA GLN A 430 -49.74 -39.96 -46.82
C GLN A 430 -48.24 -39.62 -46.83
N ILE A 431 -47.63 -39.37 -48.00
CA ILE A 431 -46.19 -39.10 -48.09
C ILE A 431 -45.89 -37.65 -47.69
N ASP A 432 -46.56 -36.67 -48.29
CA ASP A 432 -46.29 -35.25 -48.00
C ASP A 432 -46.80 -34.80 -46.62
N LYS A 433 -47.92 -35.35 -46.11
CA LYS A 433 -48.40 -34.97 -44.77
C LYS A 433 -47.38 -35.27 -43.67
N ASN A 434 -46.71 -36.42 -43.72
CA ASN A 434 -45.70 -36.76 -42.73
C ASN A 434 -44.43 -35.90 -42.87
N ASN A 435 -44.00 -35.59 -44.10
CA ASN A 435 -42.88 -34.67 -44.34
C ASN A 435 -43.20 -33.23 -43.86
N ILE A 436 -44.40 -32.74 -44.13
CA ILE A 436 -44.88 -31.41 -43.68
C ILE A 436 -45.02 -31.37 -42.15
N ILE A 437 -45.56 -32.41 -41.52
CA ILE A 437 -45.65 -32.50 -40.05
C ILE A 437 -44.26 -32.47 -39.41
N ASN A 438 -43.30 -33.27 -39.92
CA ASN A 438 -41.92 -33.26 -39.41
C ASN A 438 -41.26 -31.89 -39.59
N PHE A 439 -41.42 -31.25 -40.76
CA PHE A 439 -40.90 -29.90 -41.02
C PHE A 439 -41.53 -28.85 -40.08
N LEU A 440 -42.83 -28.91 -39.84
CA LEU A 440 -43.52 -28.01 -38.91
C LEU A 440 -43.07 -28.24 -37.45
N GLN A 441 -42.87 -29.49 -37.02
CA GLN A 441 -42.34 -29.80 -35.69
C GLN A 441 -40.91 -29.30 -35.49
N ASP A 442 -40.03 -29.42 -36.50
CA ASP A 442 -38.67 -28.86 -36.41
C ASP A 442 -38.67 -27.33 -36.46
N LYS A 443 -39.62 -26.70 -37.17
CA LYS A 443 -39.83 -25.25 -37.10
C LYS A 443 -40.40 -24.79 -35.76
N GLU A 444 -41.25 -25.60 -35.12
CA GLU A 444 -41.76 -25.35 -33.78
C GLU A 444 -40.62 -25.42 -32.74
N LYS A 445 -39.75 -26.44 -32.81
CA LYS A 445 -38.54 -26.52 -31.95
C LYS A 445 -37.63 -25.30 -32.13
N GLN A 446 -37.35 -24.91 -33.38
CA GLN A 446 -36.54 -23.71 -33.67
C GLN A 446 -37.18 -22.43 -33.10
N LEU A 447 -38.51 -22.32 -33.15
CA LEU A 447 -39.23 -21.18 -32.55
C LEU A 447 -39.18 -21.21 -31.02
N GLN A 448 -39.36 -22.37 -30.39
CA GLN A 448 -39.25 -22.54 -28.93
C GLN A 448 -37.83 -22.22 -28.43
N GLU A 449 -36.80 -22.62 -29.16
CA GLU A 449 -35.40 -22.32 -28.84
C GLU A 449 -35.07 -20.82 -28.98
N LEU A 450 -35.58 -20.15 -30.03
CA LEU A 450 -35.49 -18.69 -30.17
C LEU A 450 -36.24 -17.94 -29.06
N ILE A 451 -37.42 -18.41 -28.65
CA ILE A 451 -38.16 -17.85 -27.51
C ILE A 451 -37.36 -18.02 -26.21
N LYS A 452 -36.72 -19.17 -25.99
CA LYS A 452 -35.85 -19.41 -24.83
C LYS A 452 -34.65 -18.45 -24.82
N LEU A 453 -33.93 -18.32 -25.93
CA LEU A 453 -32.80 -17.39 -26.06
C LEU A 453 -33.22 -15.92 -25.86
N GLN A 454 -34.41 -15.54 -26.35
CA GLN A 454 -34.93 -14.19 -26.14
C GLN A 454 -35.35 -13.94 -24.68
N ASN A 455 -35.90 -14.94 -23.99
CA ASN A 455 -36.18 -14.85 -22.55
C ASN A 455 -34.89 -14.77 -21.73
N GLU A 456 -33.86 -15.56 -22.04
CA GLU A 456 -32.54 -15.48 -21.39
C GLU A 456 -31.90 -14.10 -21.59
N LYS A 457 -31.98 -13.53 -22.80
CA LYS A 457 -31.53 -12.16 -23.10
C LYS A 457 -32.33 -11.12 -22.31
N ASN A 458 -33.64 -11.28 -22.18
CA ASN A 458 -34.49 -10.36 -21.41
C ASN A 458 -34.17 -10.41 -19.91
N THR A 459 -33.91 -11.60 -19.35
CA THR A 459 -33.46 -11.74 -17.95
C THR A 459 -32.13 -11.00 -17.72
N LEU A 460 -31.14 -11.21 -18.59
CA LEU A 460 -29.86 -10.49 -18.51
C LEU A 460 -30.01 -8.97 -18.60
N LEU A 461 -30.98 -8.47 -19.38
CA LEU A 461 -31.28 -7.04 -19.46
C LEU A 461 -31.92 -6.52 -18.16
N VAL A 462 -32.82 -7.28 -17.53
CA VAL A 462 -33.41 -6.95 -16.23
C VAL A 462 -32.34 -6.95 -15.12
N ASP A 463 -31.45 -7.94 -15.10
CA ASP A 463 -30.34 -8.01 -14.15
C ASP A 463 -29.40 -6.81 -14.30
N GLN A 464 -29.08 -6.41 -15.54
CA GLN A 464 -28.29 -5.20 -15.82
C GLN A 464 -29.00 -3.92 -15.36
N LEU A 465 -30.30 -3.78 -15.61
CA LEU A 465 -31.09 -2.64 -15.14
C LEU A 465 -31.11 -2.55 -13.61
N GLN A 466 -31.30 -3.67 -12.91
CA GLN A 466 -31.24 -3.70 -11.45
C GLN A 466 -29.85 -3.38 -10.88
N LEU A 467 -28.77 -3.67 -11.62
CA LEU A 467 -27.42 -3.25 -11.25
C LEU A 467 -27.24 -1.74 -11.44
N PHE A 468 -27.68 -1.19 -12.58
CA PHE A 468 -27.66 0.27 -12.80
C PHE A 468 -28.53 1.05 -11.80
N GLU A 469 -29.68 0.52 -11.39
CA GLU A 469 -30.53 1.11 -10.35
C GLU A 469 -29.80 1.14 -8.99
N LYS A 470 -29.18 0.03 -8.56
CA LYS A 470 -28.40 -0.04 -7.32
C LYS A 470 -27.15 0.84 -7.35
N GLU A 471 -26.44 0.90 -8.49
CA GLU A 471 -25.33 1.83 -8.66
C GLU A 471 -25.81 3.28 -8.58
N LYS A 472 -26.94 3.61 -9.21
CA LYS A 472 -27.55 4.95 -9.15
C LYS A 472 -27.95 5.32 -7.71
N GLU A 473 -28.59 4.44 -6.96
CA GLU A 473 -28.90 4.67 -5.53
C GLU A 473 -27.61 4.98 -4.74
N ILE A 474 -26.58 4.15 -4.88
CA ILE A 474 -25.28 4.33 -4.22
C ILE A 474 -24.58 5.64 -4.65
N PHE A 475 -24.78 6.11 -5.88
CA PHE A 475 -24.27 7.39 -6.37
C PHE A 475 -25.09 8.58 -5.84
N ASP A 476 -26.43 8.51 -5.87
CA ASP A 476 -27.30 9.59 -5.40
C ASP A 476 -27.26 9.74 -3.86
N GLU A 477 -26.93 8.69 -3.09
CA GLU A 477 -26.52 8.83 -1.68
C GLU A 477 -25.21 9.61 -1.52
N LYS A 478 -24.18 9.25 -2.29
CA LYS A 478 -22.82 9.84 -2.19
C LYS A 478 -22.71 11.24 -2.77
N LEU A 479 -23.65 11.65 -3.62
CA LEU A 479 -23.73 12.97 -4.25
C LEU A 479 -24.69 13.93 -3.52
N GLN A 480 -25.04 13.64 -2.26
CA GLN A 480 -25.76 14.57 -1.39
C GLN A 480 -24.81 15.46 -0.57
N CYS A 481 -25.18 16.74 -0.42
CA CYS A 481 -24.54 17.65 0.51
C CYS A 481 -24.94 17.32 1.95
N GLN A 482 -23.99 16.85 2.76
CA GLN A 482 -24.23 16.34 4.12
C GLN A 482 -24.68 17.39 5.18
N LEU A 483 -25.01 18.62 4.77
CA LEU A 483 -25.70 19.60 5.64
C LEU A 483 -27.20 19.73 5.35
N CYS A 484 -27.60 19.53 4.10
CA CYS A 484 -28.99 19.76 3.66
C CYS A 484 -29.65 18.53 3.07
N ASN A 485 -28.91 17.42 2.94
CA ASN A 485 -29.33 16.12 2.41
C ASN A 485 -30.07 16.25 1.06
N LYS A 486 -29.57 17.15 0.22
CA LYS A 486 -29.99 17.38 -1.16
C LYS A 486 -28.83 17.07 -2.10
N GLN A 487 -29.15 16.58 -3.28
CA GLN A 487 -28.19 16.38 -4.37
C GLN A 487 -27.39 17.68 -4.62
N LEU A 488 -26.10 17.55 -4.88
CA LEU A 488 -25.18 18.69 -4.95
C LEU A 488 -25.60 19.74 -6.00
N ASP A 489 -25.48 21.02 -5.62
CA ASP A 489 -25.70 22.17 -6.47
C ASP A 489 -24.52 23.13 -6.29
N ARG A 490 -23.69 23.24 -7.33
CA ARG A 490 -22.37 23.89 -7.33
C ARG A 490 -21.49 23.39 -6.18
N THR A 491 -20.96 22.19 -6.35
CA THR A 491 -20.09 21.45 -5.43
C THR A 491 -18.83 22.22 -5.06
N ILE A 492 -18.51 22.26 -3.76
CA ILE A 492 -17.21 22.71 -3.23
C ILE A 492 -16.42 21.53 -2.63
N THR A 493 -15.16 21.43 -3.05
CA THR A 493 -14.02 20.62 -2.58
C THR A 493 -13.39 21.03 -1.24
N CYS A 494 -13.78 20.52 -0.07
CA CYS A 494 -12.98 20.75 1.15
C CYS A 494 -11.68 19.91 1.17
N ALA A 495 -10.53 20.50 0.85
CA ALA A 495 -9.22 19.85 0.96
C ALA A 495 -8.61 20.04 2.37
N PRO A 496 -7.96 19.03 2.96
CA PRO A 496 -7.58 17.74 2.35
C PRO A 496 -8.64 16.63 2.50
N CYS A 497 -9.76 16.86 3.21
CA CYS A 497 -10.65 15.78 3.64
C CYS A 497 -11.62 15.23 2.58
N GLY A 498 -11.75 15.88 1.42
CA GLY A 498 -12.53 15.40 0.27
C GLY A 498 -14.05 15.50 0.40
N HIS A 499 -14.58 16.08 1.49
CA HIS A 499 -16.02 16.21 1.71
C HIS A 499 -16.65 17.31 0.84
N ASN A 500 -17.80 16.99 0.23
CA ASN A 500 -18.45 17.75 -0.83
C ASN A 500 -19.75 18.43 -0.38
N TYR A 501 -19.94 19.70 -0.73
CA TYR A 501 -21.10 20.50 -0.28
C TYR A 501 -21.62 21.45 -1.35
N CYS A 502 -22.89 21.84 -1.29
CA CYS A 502 -23.46 22.84 -2.19
C CYS A 502 -22.91 24.23 -1.88
N TYR A 503 -22.69 25.06 -2.90
CA TYR A 503 -22.28 26.47 -2.77
C TYR A 503 -23.22 27.28 -1.87
N LYS A 504 -24.53 26.97 -1.93
CA LYS A 504 -25.57 27.60 -1.08
C LYS A 504 -25.48 27.21 0.40
N CYS A 505 -24.73 26.15 0.73
CA CYS A 505 -24.51 25.68 2.10
C CYS A 505 -23.17 26.19 2.69
N ASN A 506 -22.51 27.15 2.04
CA ASN A 506 -21.20 27.70 2.42
C ASN A 506 -21.18 28.30 3.85
N GLU A 507 -22.32 28.74 4.40
CA GLU A 507 -22.41 29.20 5.79
C GLU A 507 -21.96 28.14 6.81
N GLY A 508 -22.14 26.86 6.48
CA GLY A 508 -21.66 25.73 7.27
C GLY A 508 -20.15 25.45 7.18
N TYR A 509 -19.39 26.18 6.34
CA TYR A 509 -17.96 25.98 6.12
C TYR A 509 -17.08 27.14 6.61
N ASN A 510 -17.65 28.03 7.41
CA ASN A 510 -16.94 29.11 8.09
C ASN A 510 -15.75 28.57 8.92
N LYS A 511 -14.56 28.63 8.31
CA LYS A 511 -13.26 28.17 8.84
C LYS A 511 -13.07 26.64 8.96
N GLY A 512 -13.89 25.83 8.30
CA GLY A 512 -13.51 24.45 7.96
C GLY A 512 -14.63 23.43 7.81
N CYS A 513 -14.24 22.20 7.49
CA CYS A 513 -15.15 21.07 7.27
C CYS A 513 -15.87 20.65 8.57
N GLN A 514 -17.18 20.90 8.69
CA GLN A 514 -17.97 20.53 9.87
C GLN A 514 -17.87 19.05 10.27
N ILE A 515 -17.84 18.11 9.31
CA ILE A 515 -17.70 16.67 9.61
C ILE A 515 -16.38 16.40 10.36
N CYS A 516 -15.27 16.97 9.88
CA CYS A 516 -13.96 16.81 10.51
C CYS A 516 -13.85 17.56 11.83
N ASN A 517 -14.38 18.79 11.89
CA ASN A 517 -14.35 19.63 13.10
C ASN A 517 -15.15 19.02 14.27
N ASN A 518 -16.23 18.28 13.98
CA ASN A 518 -17.00 17.56 14.98
C ASN A 518 -16.27 16.32 15.53
N LEU A 519 -15.36 15.71 14.76
CA LEU A 519 -14.58 14.54 15.15
C LEU A 519 -13.30 14.89 15.92
N ASN A 520 -12.63 16.00 15.58
CA ASN A 520 -11.40 16.47 16.24
C ASN A 520 -11.54 17.92 16.72
N LYS A 521 -11.91 18.11 18.00
CA LYS A 521 -12.12 19.45 18.59
C LYS A 521 -10.85 20.31 18.74
N GLU A 522 -9.67 19.73 18.59
CA GLU A 522 -8.39 20.39 18.90
C GLU A 522 -7.56 20.79 17.66
N SER A 523 -8.00 20.42 16.45
CA SER A 523 -7.29 20.76 15.21
C SER A 523 -8.22 21.46 14.21
N SER A 524 -8.19 22.79 14.24
CA SER A 524 -8.75 23.64 13.17
C SER A 524 -7.87 23.54 11.92
N ILE A 525 -7.99 22.43 11.20
CA ILE A 525 -7.26 22.22 9.94
C ILE A 525 -7.72 23.30 8.96
N THR A 526 -6.82 24.24 8.65
CA THR A 526 -6.99 25.26 7.62
C THR A 526 -7.22 24.58 6.28
N THR A 527 -8.49 24.41 5.96
CA THR A 527 -9.01 23.59 4.88
C THR A 527 -9.22 24.51 3.68
N SER A 528 -8.42 24.36 2.63
CA SER A 528 -8.65 25.07 1.39
C SER A 528 -9.90 24.52 0.71
N ILE A 529 -10.73 25.41 0.17
CA ILE A 529 -11.94 25.05 -0.57
C ILE A 529 -11.83 25.56 -2.01
N PHE A 530 -12.22 24.71 -2.95
CA PHE A 530 -12.24 24.98 -4.38
C PHE A 530 -13.58 24.54 -4.98
N GLU A 531 -14.05 25.20 -6.04
CA GLU A 531 -15.21 24.69 -6.78
C GLU A 531 -14.80 23.44 -7.57
N ASN A 532 -15.56 22.36 -7.44
CA ASN A 532 -15.23 21.10 -8.10
C ASN A 532 -15.95 21.00 -9.44
N GLU A 533 -15.38 21.64 -10.47
CA GLU A 533 -15.91 21.66 -11.84
C GLU A 533 -16.20 20.25 -12.37
N THR A 534 -15.34 19.27 -12.05
CA THR A 534 -15.55 17.86 -12.43
C THR A 534 -16.84 17.31 -11.85
N LEU A 535 -17.04 17.38 -10.52
CA LEU A 535 -18.29 16.95 -9.88
C LEU A 535 -19.50 17.73 -10.38
N ASN A 536 -19.35 19.04 -10.64
CA ASN A 536 -20.41 19.85 -11.23
C ASN A 536 -20.78 19.40 -12.64
N SER A 537 -19.83 18.98 -13.47
CA SER A 537 -20.09 18.43 -14.80
C SER A 537 -20.82 17.09 -14.76
N PHE A 538 -20.55 16.24 -13.76
CA PHE A 538 -21.28 14.99 -13.54
C PHE A 538 -22.71 15.24 -13.05
N VAL A 539 -22.89 16.01 -11.97
CA VAL A 539 -24.22 16.24 -11.39
C VAL A 539 -25.13 17.05 -12.32
N ASN A 540 -24.57 17.87 -13.23
CA ASN A 540 -25.37 18.56 -14.25
C ASN A 540 -25.72 17.69 -15.47
N LYS A 541 -25.02 16.57 -15.73
CA LYS A 541 -25.46 15.59 -16.74
C LYS A 541 -26.70 14.85 -16.26
N ASN A 542 -26.64 14.29 -15.04
CA ASN A 542 -27.73 13.56 -14.38
C ASN A 542 -29.00 14.39 -14.06
N LYS A 543 -29.09 15.64 -14.54
CA LYS A 543 -30.28 16.52 -14.45
C LYS A 543 -30.92 16.82 -15.81
N ASN A 544 -30.32 16.34 -16.91
CA ASN A 544 -30.78 16.53 -18.29
C ASN A 544 -31.05 15.19 -19.01
N GLU A 545 -30.96 14.08 -18.27
CA GLU A 545 -31.27 12.69 -18.66
C GLU A 545 -32.35 12.14 -17.73
#